data_AF-A0A380FHE4-F1
#
_entry.id   AF-A0A380FHE4-F1
#
_cell.length_a   1.000
_cell.length_b   1.000
_cell.length_c   1.000
_cell.angle_alpha   90.00
_cell.angle_beta   90.00
_cell.angle_gamma   90.00
#
_symmetry.space_group_name_H-M   'P 1'
#
loop_
_entity.id
_entity.type
_entity.pdbx_description
1 polymer ?
#
loop_
_entity_poly.entity_id
_entity_poly.type
_entity_poly.pdbx_seq_one_letter_code
_entity_poly.pdbx_strand_id
1 'polypeptide(L)' 'MSLLYKNHPEELRLLLIDPKMVELAPYNDLPHLVSPVITDVKAATQSLKMGC' A
#
# COMPACT_ATOMS: atom_id res chain seq x y z
N MET A 1 11.61 -10.72 -11.84
CA MET A 1 12.36 -9.64 -11.18
C MET A 1 11.36 -8.64 -10.62
N SER A 2 11.38 -8.41 -9.31
CA SER A 2 10.31 -7.75 -8.53
C SER A 2 10.17 -6.25 -8.84
N LEU A 3 8.93 -5.73 -8.86
CA LEU A 3 8.59 -4.32 -9.14
C LEU A 3 9.27 -3.34 -8.16
N LEU A 4 9.47 -3.75 -6.91
CA LEU A 4 10.09 -2.95 -5.85
C LEU A 4 11.58 -2.66 -6.10
N TYR A 5 12.28 -3.53 -6.82
CA TYR A 5 13.73 -3.39 -7.07
C TYR A 5 14.06 -2.49 -8.26
N LYS A 6 13.08 -2.21 -9.12
CA LYS A 6 13.29 -1.43 -10.35
C LYS A 6 12.82 0.02 -10.25
N ASN A 7 11.96 0.34 -9.30
CA ASN A 7 11.32 1.65 -9.23
C ASN A 7 11.71 2.37 -7.94
N HIS A 8 12.08 3.63 -8.08
CA HIS A 8 12.25 4.52 -6.94
C HIS A 8 10.89 4.78 -6.26
N PRO A 9 10.86 5.03 -4.94
CA PRO A 9 9.62 5.30 -4.20
C PRO A 9 8.87 6.55 -4.67
N GLU A 10 9.51 7.43 -5.43
CA GLU A 10 8.87 8.59 -6.08
C GLU A 10 8.12 8.21 -7.37
N GLU A 11 8.55 7.15 -8.07
CA GLU A 11 7.99 6.72 -9.35
C GLU A 11 6.91 5.65 -9.19
N LEU A 12 7.01 4.83 -8.14
CA LEU A 12 6.05 3.78 -7.85
C LEU A 12 5.54 3.89 -6.43
N ARG A 13 4.23 4.13 -6.35
CA ARG A 13 3.48 4.31 -5.12
C ARG A 13 2.48 3.17 -4.96
N LEU A 14 2.60 2.44 -3.85
CA LEU A 14 1.78 1.27 -3.55
C LEU A 14 0.77 1.59 -2.46
N LEU A 15 -0.43 1.04 -2.64
CA LEU A 15 -1.50 1.04 -1.66
C LEU A 15 -1.77 -0.43 -1.27
N LEU A 16 -1.50 -0.79 -0.02
CA LEU A 16 -1.73 -2.14 0.49
C LEU A 16 -2.97 -2.15 1.37
N ILE A 17 -3.85 -3.12 1.14
CA ILE A 17 -5.11 -3.29 1.84
C ILE A 17 -5.14 -4.71 2.40
N ASP A 18 -5.03 -4.84 3.74
CA ASP A 18 -5.08 -6.12 4.47
C ASP A 18 -6.18 -6.08 5.52
N PRO A 19 -7.43 -6.46 5.18
CA PRO A 19 -8.54 -6.44 6.12
C PRO A 19 -8.43 -7.51 7.22
N LYS A 20 -7.47 -8.43 7.13
CA LYS A 20 -7.27 -9.49 8.12
C LYS A 20 -6.09 -9.21 9.06
N MET A 21 -5.20 -8.28 8.71
CA MET A 21 -4.01 -7.88 9.47
C MET A 21 -3.13 -9.07 9.87
N VAL A 22 -2.87 -10.01 8.94
CA VAL A 22 -2.08 -11.22 9.24
C VAL A 22 -0.81 -11.30 8.41
N GLU A 23 -0.85 -10.86 7.15
CA GLU A 23 0.23 -11.16 6.20
C GLU A 23 1.01 -9.91 5.77
N LEU A 24 0.37 -8.73 5.73
CA LEU A 24 1.00 -7.53 5.20
C LEU A 24 1.57 -6.57 6.24
N ALA A 25 1.45 -6.86 7.54
CA ALA A 25 1.99 -6.03 8.61
C ALA A 25 3.49 -5.67 8.48
N PRO A 26 4.40 -6.57 8.01
CA PRO A 26 5.82 -6.24 7.85
C PRO A 26 6.11 -5.24 6.71
N TYR A 27 5.17 -5.04 5.78
CA TYR A 27 5.37 -4.15 4.65
C TYR A 27 5.10 -2.67 4.97
N ASN A 28 4.64 -2.37 6.18
CA ASN A 28 4.24 -1.03 6.60
C ASN A 28 5.38 0.01 6.54
N ASP A 29 6.63 -0.45 6.60
CA ASP A 29 7.84 0.37 6.54
C ASP A 29 8.42 0.51 5.12
N LEU A 30 7.72 0.03 4.08
CA LEU A 30 8.18 0.21 2.70
C LEU A 30 8.09 1.70 2.29
N PRO A 31 9.19 2.30 1.80
CA PRO A 31 9.20 3.70 1.38
C PRO A 31 8.32 3.96 0.14
N HIS A 32 7.94 2.91 -0.58
CA HIS A 32 7.03 2.94 -1.72
C HIS A 32 5.56 3.07 -1.32
N LEU A 33 5.21 2.98 -0.04
CA LEU A 33 3.81 3.07 0.40
C LEU A 33 3.31 4.52 0.46
N VAL A 34 2.11 4.74 -0.08
CA VAL A 34 1.42 6.05 0.01
C VAL A 34 0.84 6.28 1.40
N SER A 35 0.45 5.19 2.05
CA SER A 35 -0.13 5.16 3.39
C SER A 35 0.26 3.85 4.07
N PRO A 36 0.24 3.78 5.41
CA PRO A 36 0.31 2.50 6.10
C PRO A 36 -0.75 1.52 5.58
N VAL A 37 -0.49 0.23 5.76
CA VAL A 37 -1.36 -0.86 5.33
C VAL A 37 -2.77 -0.62 5.86
N ILE A 38 -3.71 -0.49 4.94
CA ILE A 38 -5.10 -0.19 5.28
C ILE A 38 -5.77 -1.48 5.73
N THR A 39 -6.20 -1.51 6.98
CA THR A 39 -6.95 -2.64 7.56
C THR A 39 -8.46 -2.43 7.47
N ASP A 40 -8.93 -1.20 7.33
CA ASP A 40 -10.35 -0.88 7.25
C ASP A 40 -10.87 -0.85 5.80
N VAL A 41 -11.92 -1.60 5.52
CA VAL A 41 -12.49 -1.74 4.16
C VAL A 41 -13.13 -0.42 3.67
N LYS A 42 -13.62 0.43 4.58
CA LYS A 42 -14.17 1.75 4.23
C LYS A 42 -13.03 2.70 3.88
N ALA A 43 -11.95 2.71 4.66
CA ALA A 43 -10.74 3.46 4.34
C ALA A 43 -10.16 3.03 2.98
N ALA A 44 -10.16 1.73 2.68
CA ALA A 44 -9.74 1.19 1.39
C ALA A 44 -10.57 1.75 0.23
N THR A 45 -11.89 1.77 0.38
CA THR A 45 -12.81 2.32 -0.62
C THR A 45 -12.60 3.82 -0.82
N GLN A 46 -12.26 4.56 0.25
CA GLN A 46 -11.93 5.98 0.18
C GLN A 46 -10.60 6.21 -0.56
N SER A 47 -9.56 5.44 -0.29
CA SER A 47 -8.27 5.54 -0.98
C SER A 47 -8.37 5.21 -2.47
N LEU A 48 -9.22 4.25 -2.83
CA LEU A 48 -9.51 3.92 -4.24
C LEU A 48 -10.31 5.02 -4.93
N LYS A 49 -11.26 5.67 -4.24
CA LYS A 49 -12.06 6.77 -4.79
C LYS A 49 -11.29 8.08 -4.99
N MET A 50 -10.29 8.33 -4.15
CA MET A 50 -9.47 9.55 -4.20
C MET A 50 -8.26 9.42 -5.14
N GLY A 51 -8.03 8.23 -5.71
CA GLY A 51 -6.93 7.94 -6.64
C GLY A 51 -7.28 8.06 -8.13
N CYS A 52 -8.47 8.53 -8.47
CA CYS A 52 -8.87 8.94 -9.82
C CYS A 52 -8.89 10.47 -9.93
#